data_AF-A0A8B9JUK0-F1
#
_entry.id   AF-A0A8B9JUK0-F1
#
_cell.length_a   1.000
_cell.length_b   1.000
_cell.length_c   1.000
_cell.angle_alpha   90.00
_cell.angle_beta   90.00
_cell.angle_gamma   90.00
#
_symmetry.space_group_name_H-M   'P 1'
#
loop_
_entity.id
_entity.type
_entity.pdbx_description
1 polymer ?
#
loop_
_entity_poly.entity_id
_entity_poly.type
_entity_poly.pdbx_seq_one_letter_code
_entity_poly.pdbx_strand_id
1 'polypeptide(L)'
;MLRSIVHRVHQLSLQISLWSSFPWPSSSIQTLHHIKHIKIFLFAGIMAEQFVPDGPHGHLYDKDWVKLMNWQHSTMYLFYGISGIADILSSAPLPTPAGLDRLALSIALFVEGFLFYFHLHNRPPLDQHIHSLLLVAVFGGAASTLLEVFMKNNTLLELLRSSLAILQGTWFYQIGFVLYPLNGNLWELDNHGNIMFITMCYCWHYAVALLIVGINFSLVWWCGGRQGSEIEIGLRKTNHHDSSSQKALLQESEEE
;
A
#
# COMPACT_ATOMS: atom_id res chain seq x y z
N MET A 1 -25.43 1.39 -12.70
CA MET A 1 -24.52 1.57 -11.56
C MET A 1 -23.37 0.55 -11.57
N LEU A 2 -23.64 -0.77 -11.57
CA LEU A 2 -22.62 -1.84 -11.59
C LEU A 2 -21.60 -1.75 -12.76
N ARG A 3 -22.07 -1.49 -13.99
CA ARG A 3 -21.19 -1.34 -15.18
C ARG A 3 -20.22 -0.16 -15.07
N SER A 4 -20.59 0.88 -14.32
CA SER A 4 -19.75 2.07 -14.13
C SER A 4 -18.66 1.83 -13.09
N ILE A 5 -18.93 0.97 -12.10
CA ILE A 5 -17.95 0.56 -11.08
C ILE A 5 -16.95 -0.43 -11.66
N VAL A 6 -17.41 -1.45 -12.38
CA VAL A 6 -16.54 -2.42 -13.06
C VAL A 6 -15.65 -1.72 -14.10
N HIS A 7 -16.19 -0.76 -14.85
CA HIS A 7 -15.39 0.01 -15.80
C HIS A 7 -14.33 0.88 -15.12
N ARG A 8 -14.63 1.47 -13.95
CA ARG A 8 -13.67 2.26 -13.17
C ARG A 8 -12.58 1.39 -12.53
N VAL A 9 -12.92 0.21 -12.01
CA VAL A 9 -11.95 -0.75 -11.47
C VAL A 9 -11.02 -1.30 -12.56
N HIS A 10 -11.55 -1.58 -13.75
CA HIS A 10 -10.76 -2.02 -14.89
C HIS A 10 -9.80 -0.91 -15.39
N GLN A 11 -10.26 0.34 -15.42
CA GLN A 11 -9.41 1.51 -15.76
C GLN A 11 -8.28 1.72 -14.73
N LEU A 12 -8.57 1.55 -13.44
CA LEU A 12 -7.57 1.61 -12.36
C LEU A 12 -6.54 0.47 -12.48
N SER A 13 -6.97 -0.75 -12.78
CA SER A 13 -6.06 -1.90 -12.95
C SER A 13 -5.12 -1.76 -14.16
N LEU A 14 -5.61 -1.17 -15.25
CA LEU A 14 -4.79 -0.89 -16.44
C LEU A 14 -3.78 0.23 -16.19
N GLN A 15 -4.16 1.28 -15.44
CA GLN A 15 -3.22 2.33 -15.02
C GLN A 15 -2.10 1.80 -14.11
N ILE A 16 -2.40 0.85 -13.22
CA ILE A 16 -1.40 0.23 -12.34
C ILE A 16 -0.43 -0.67 -13.15
N SER A 17 -0.92 -1.41 -14.15
CA SER A 17 -0.09 -2.27 -15.01
C SER A 17 0.85 -1.49 -15.95
N LEU A 18 0.46 -0.27 -16.36
CA LEU A 18 1.29 0.62 -17.17
C LEU A 18 2.41 1.27 -16.36
N TRP A 19 2.24 1.39 -15.04
CA TRP A 19 3.23 1.96 -14.13
C TRP A 19 4.38 0.99 -13.79
N SER A 20 4.13 -0.31 -13.76
CA SER A 20 5.17 -1.31 -13.42
C SER A 20 6.17 -1.58 -14.56
N SER A 21 5.91 -1.05 -15.76
CA SER A 21 6.67 -1.36 -16.98
C SER A 21 7.54 -0.20 -17.49
N PHE A 22 7.62 0.93 -16.76
CA PHE A 22 8.37 2.10 -17.21
C PHE A 22 9.84 2.04 -16.75
N PRO A 23 10.84 2.14 -17.64
CA PRO A 23 12.24 2.19 -17.24
C PRO A 23 12.56 3.56 -16.60
N TRP A 24 13.05 3.56 -15.36
CA TRP A 24 13.16 4.77 -14.53
C TRP A 24 14.55 5.44 -14.62
N PRO A 25 14.65 6.70 -15.11
CA PRO A 25 15.86 7.52 -14.99
C PRO A 25 15.85 8.32 -13.68
N SER A 26 16.90 8.23 -12.86
CA SER A 26 17.00 8.98 -11.61
C SER A 26 17.25 10.48 -11.87
N SER A 27 16.22 11.33 -11.81
CA SER A 27 16.42 12.78 -11.82
C SER A 27 15.37 13.54 -11.00
N SER A 28 15.81 14.65 -10.39
CA SER A 28 15.01 15.55 -9.53
C SER A 28 13.74 16.12 -10.18
N ILE A 29 13.64 16.08 -11.51
CA ILE A 29 12.50 16.58 -12.28
C ILE A 29 11.27 15.66 -12.13
N GLN A 30 11.49 14.35 -12.00
CA GLN A 30 10.43 13.35 -11.88
C GLN A 30 9.77 13.41 -10.50
N THR A 31 10.58 13.65 -9.46
CA THR A 31 10.14 13.95 -8.10
C THR A 31 9.20 15.16 -8.08
N LEU A 32 9.55 16.26 -8.76
CA LEU A 32 8.70 17.46 -8.86
C LEU A 32 7.37 17.20 -9.57
N HIS A 33 7.35 16.33 -10.59
CA HIS A 33 6.11 15.91 -11.24
C HIS A 33 5.22 15.09 -10.31
N HIS A 34 5.78 14.12 -9.57
CA HIS A 34 5.02 13.33 -8.60
C HIS A 34 4.44 14.20 -7.46
N ILE A 35 5.19 15.19 -6.97
CA ILE A 35 4.69 16.17 -5.98
C ILE A 35 3.44 16.88 -6.50
N LYS A 36 3.43 17.29 -7.77
CA LYS A 36 2.27 17.98 -8.36
C LYS A 36 1.07 17.05 -8.44
N HIS A 37 1.24 15.83 -8.93
CA HIS A 37 0.13 14.87 -9.09
C HIS A 37 -0.48 14.44 -7.75
N ILE A 38 0.33 14.17 -6.72
CA ILE A 38 -0.19 13.75 -5.42
C ILE A 38 -0.93 14.89 -4.71
N LYS A 39 -0.42 16.13 -4.81
CA LYS A 39 -1.08 17.32 -4.26
C LYS A 39 -2.42 17.57 -4.94
N ILE A 40 -2.50 17.37 -6.26
CA ILE A 40 -3.75 17.50 -7.02
C ILE A 40 -4.74 16.42 -6.58
N PHE A 41 -4.32 15.17 -6.43
CA PHE A 41 -5.20 14.08 -6.01
C PHE A 41 -5.72 14.26 -4.58
N LEU A 42 -4.84 14.63 -3.64
CA LEU A 42 -5.18 14.96 -2.25
C LEU A 42 -6.19 16.12 -2.19
N PHE A 43 -5.87 17.21 -2.87
CA PHE A 43 -6.74 18.38 -2.91
C PHE A 43 -8.09 18.02 -3.55
N ALA A 44 -8.09 17.27 -4.65
CA ALA A 44 -9.32 16.81 -5.30
C ALA A 44 -10.16 15.92 -4.38
N GLY A 45 -9.55 15.02 -3.61
CA GLY A 45 -10.25 14.16 -2.65
C GLY A 45 -10.91 14.95 -1.53
N ILE A 46 -10.18 15.87 -0.89
CA ILE A 46 -10.72 16.76 0.16
C ILE A 46 -11.79 17.69 -0.42
N MET A 47 -11.56 18.26 -1.61
CA MET A 47 -12.55 19.12 -2.26
C MET A 47 -13.82 18.36 -2.65
N ALA A 48 -13.70 17.13 -3.15
CA ALA A 48 -14.86 16.29 -3.48
C ALA A 48 -15.67 15.96 -2.22
N GLU A 49 -15.00 15.62 -1.12
CA GLU A 49 -15.66 15.29 0.14
C GLU A 49 -16.35 16.52 0.77
N GLN A 50 -15.75 17.71 0.63
CA GLN A 50 -16.24 18.95 1.24
C GLN A 50 -17.28 19.70 0.38
N PHE A 51 -17.13 19.71 -0.94
CA PHE A 51 -17.85 20.63 -1.85
C PHE A 51 -18.66 19.92 -2.95
N VAL A 52 -18.90 18.61 -2.83
CA VAL A 52 -20.01 17.97 -3.56
C VAL A 52 -21.33 18.66 -3.18
N PRO A 53 -22.39 18.69 -4.03
CA PRO A 53 -23.64 19.38 -3.70
C PRO A 53 -24.26 18.96 -2.36
N ASP A 54 -24.00 17.72 -1.93
CA ASP A 54 -24.36 17.18 -0.62
C ASP A 54 -23.17 17.14 0.35
N GLY A 55 -22.21 18.07 0.25
CA GLY A 55 -21.07 18.18 1.15
C GLY A 55 -21.35 19.08 2.36
N PRO A 56 -20.44 19.12 3.34
CA PRO A 56 -20.46 20.08 4.45
C PRO A 56 -20.13 21.54 4.02
N HIS A 57 -19.54 21.76 2.85
CA HIS A 57 -19.17 23.07 2.30
C HIS A 57 -18.32 23.93 3.26
N GLY A 58 -17.48 23.29 4.09
CA GLY A 58 -16.67 23.96 5.09
C GLY A 58 -17.42 24.35 6.38
N HIS A 59 -18.71 24.05 6.49
CA HIS A 59 -19.46 24.19 7.73
C HIS A 59 -19.22 22.95 8.60
N LEU A 60 -18.56 23.13 9.74
CA LEU A 60 -18.37 22.05 10.72
C LEU A 60 -19.57 21.92 11.66
N TYR A 61 -20.23 23.04 11.98
CA TYR A 61 -21.31 23.10 12.94
C TYR A 61 -22.36 24.13 12.53
N ASP A 62 -23.63 23.74 12.55
CA ASP A 62 -24.79 24.62 12.44
C ASP A 62 -25.93 24.04 13.27
N LYS A 63 -26.04 24.51 14.53
CA LYS A 63 -26.96 24.02 15.58
C LYS A 63 -26.77 22.56 15.99
N ASP A 64 -26.13 21.76 15.14
CA ASP A 64 -25.63 20.40 15.34
C ASP A 64 -24.43 20.16 14.39
N TRP A 65 -23.78 19.00 14.51
CA TRP A 65 -22.67 18.59 13.65
C TRP A 65 -23.10 18.41 12.19
N VAL A 66 -22.43 19.11 11.27
CA VAL A 66 -22.73 19.02 9.85
C VAL A 66 -21.86 17.94 9.21
N LYS A 67 -22.49 16.81 8.84
CA LYS A 67 -21.85 15.76 8.03
C LYS A 67 -20.49 15.31 8.60
N LEU A 68 -20.47 15.00 9.91
CA LEU A 68 -19.24 14.70 10.64
C LEU A 68 -18.43 13.52 10.06
N MET A 69 -19.08 12.59 9.37
CA MET A 69 -18.39 11.51 8.66
C MET A 69 -17.52 12.01 7.51
N ASN A 70 -18.00 12.99 6.74
CA ASN A 70 -17.21 13.62 5.67
C ASN A 70 -15.98 14.33 6.25
N TRP A 71 -16.08 14.90 7.45
CA TRP A 71 -14.95 15.48 8.18
C TRP A 71 -13.94 14.43 8.68
N GLN A 72 -14.41 13.26 9.12
CA GLN A 72 -13.52 12.14 9.46
C GLN A 72 -12.76 11.65 8.22
N HIS A 73 -13.44 11.46 7.07
CA HIS A 73 -12.77 11.09 5.82
C HIS A 73 -11.78 12.15 5.35
N SER A 74 -12.15 13.44 5.44
CA SER A 74 -11.26 14.55 5.08
C SER A 74 -9.99 14.58 5.94
N THR A 75 -10.13 14.30 7.24
CA THR A 75 -8.99 14.15 8.16
C THR A 75 -8.11 12.97 7.76
N MET A 76 -8.68 11.82 7.45
CA MET A 76 -7.94 10.65 6.98
C MET A 76 -7.17 10.96 5.69
N TYR A 77 -7.81 11.59 4.69
CA TYR A 77 -7.16 12.01 3.45
C TYR A 77 -6.00 12.98 3.69
N LEU A 78 -6.16 13.94 4.61
CA LEU A 78 -5.09 14.87 4.98
C LEU A 78 -3.84 14.13 5.46
N PHE A 79 -3.96 13.18 6.38
CA PHE A 79 -2.81 12.44 6.92
C PHE A 79 -2.16 11.51 5.90
N TYR A 80 -2.95 10.84 5.06
CA TYR A 80 -2.40 10.10 3.91
C TYR A 80 -1.71 11.02 2.88
N GLY A 81 -2.20 12.24 2.72
CA GLY A 81 -1.56 13.28 1.95
C GLY A 81 -0.19 13.70 2.52
N ILE A 82 -0.10 13.87 3.84
CA ILE A 82 1.15 14.15 4.54
C ILE A 82 2.15 13.00 4.35
N SER A 83 1.69 11.75 4.48
CA SER A 83 2.51 10.56 4.19
C SER A 83 3.06 10.57 2.76
N GLY A 84 2.19 10.85 1.77
CA GLY A 84 2.63 10.92 0.37
C GLY A 84 3.66 12.03 0.11
N ILE A 85 3.57 13.17 0.82
CA ILE A 85 4.59 14.21 0.75
C ILE A 85 5.90 13.71 1.37
N ALA A 86 5.85 13.02 2.51
CA ALA A 86 7.02 12.46 3.18
C ALA A 86 7.76 11.42 2.32
N ASP A 87 7.03 10.54 1.62
CA ASP A 87 7.61 9.55 0.70
C ASP A 87 8.39 10.25 -0.43
N ILE A 88 7.83 11.32 -0.98
CA ILE A 88 8.49 12.04 -2.08
C ILE A 88 9.69 12.83 -1.59
N LEU A 89 9.60 13.49 -0.43
CA LEU A 89 10.75 14.16 0.18
C LEU A 89 11.88 13.16 0.46
N SER A 90 11.53 11.97 0.94
CA SER A 90 12.50 10.88 1.20
C SER A 90 13.11 10.31 -0.09
N SER A 91 12.41 10.43 -1.21
CA SER A 91 12.88 10.02 -2.55
C SER A 91 13.62 11.14 -3.30
N ALA A 92 13.57 12.39 -2.81
CA ALA A 92 14.25 13.53 -3.40
C ALA A 92 15.73 13.54 -2.97
N PRO A 93 16.63 14.20 -3.74
CA PRO A 93 18.01 14.44 -3.32
C PRO A 93 18.09 15.56 -2.25
N LEU A 94 17.15 15.56 -1.29
CA LEU A 94 17.07 16.48 -0.18
C LEU A 94 17.60 15.80 1.09
N PRO A 95 18.27 16.54 1.98
CA PRO A 95 18.67 16.00 3.28
C PRO A 95 17.42 15.80 4.15
N THR A 96 16.86 14.59 4.12
CA THR A 96 15.69 14.21 4.92
C THR A 96 16.08 13.24 6.04
N PRO A 97 15.42 13.30 7.22
CA PRO A 97 15.63 12.33 8.27
C PRO A 97 15.33 10.92 7.77
N ALA A 98 16.28 10.00 7.95
CA ALA A 98 16.11 8.64 7.45
C ALA A 98 14.99 7.90 8.22
N GLY A 99 13.94 7.48 7.51
CA GLY A 99 12.73 6.86 8.08
C GLY A 99 11.52 7.80 8.17
N LEU A 100 11.62 9.04 7.65
CA LEU A 100 10.52 10.00 7.59
C LEU A 100 9.30 9.45 6.83
N ASP A 101 9.52 8.77 5.70
CA ASP A 101 8.55 8.02 4.90
C ASP A 101 7.72 7.05 5.78
N ARG A 102 8.43 6.15 6.47
CA ARG A 102 7.82 5.12 7.33
C ARG A 102 7.09 5.74 8.53
N LEU A 103 7.69 6.75 9.15
CA LEU A 103 7.07 7.44 10.29
C LEU A 103 5.76 8.11 9.87
N ALA A 104 5.75 8.83 8.77
CA ALA A 104 4.55 9.51 8.28
C ALA A 104 3.44 8.52 7.89
N LEU A 105 3.80 7.39 7.25
CA LEU A 105 2.85 6.32 6.94
C LEU A 105 2.28 5.67 8.20
N SER A 106 3.12 5.39 9.20
CA SER A 106 2.68 4.84 10.48
C SER A 106 1.69 5.77 11.19
N ILE A 107 1.95 7.09 11.19
CA ILE A 107 1.04 8.08 11.75
C ILE A 107 -0.27 8.12 10.97
N ALA A 108 -0.24 8.07 9.64
CA ALA A 108 -1.45 8.05 8.82
C ALA A 108 -2.33 6.82 9.11
N LEU A 109 -1.73 5.62 9.17
CA LEU A 109 -2.41 4.39 9.55
C LEU A 109 -2.96 4.45 10.98
N PHE A 110 -2.21 5.03 11.92
CA PHE A 110 -2.68 5.22 13.30
C PHE A 110 -3.90 6.13 13.36
N VAL A 111 -3.88 7.27 12.65
CA VAL A 111 -5.02 8.19 12.58
C VAL A 111 -6.23 7.54 11.92
N GLU A 112 -6.04 6.76 10.85
CA GLU A 112 -7.10 5.94 10.25
C GLU A 112 -7.73 5.01 11.29
N GLY A 113 -6.92 4.20 11.96
CA GLY A 113 -7.41 3.26 12.98
C GLY A 113 -8.10 3.97 14.15
N PHE A 114 -7.57 5.11 14.58
CA PHE A 114 -8.13 5.91 15.67
C PHE A 114 -9.51 6.48 15.31
N LEU A 115 -9.66 7.06 14.11
CA LEU A 115 -10.95 7.58 13.63
C LEU A 115 -11.96 6.45 13.43
N PHE A 116 -11.54 5.34 12.82
CA PHE A 116 -12.42 4.19 12.65
C PHE A 116 -12.86 3.60 13.99
N TYR A 117 -11.99 3.53 15.01
CA TYR A 117 -12.38 2.99 16.31
C TYR A 117 -13.60 3.72 16.91
N PHE A 118 -13.59 5.05 16.87
CA PHE A 118 -14.71 5.85 17.37
C PHE A 118 -15.92 5.91 16.43
N HIS A 119 -15.76 5.51 15.16
CA HIS A 119 -16.88 5.34 14.23
C HIS A 119 -17.83 4.19 14.62
N LEU A 120 -17.33 3.20 15.35
CA LEU A 120 -18.06 1.94 15.61
C LEU A 120 -19.04 2.00 16.77
N HIS A 121 -19.05 3.08 17.55
CA HIS A 121 -19.96 3.16 18.70
C HIS A 121 -21.43 3.14 18.26
N ASN A 122 -22.25 2.37 18.99
CA ASN A 122 -23.69 2.19 18.78
C ASN A 122 -24.09 1.47 17.47
N ARG A 123 -23.21 0.63 16.91
CA ARG A 123 -23.54 -0.25 15.77
C ARG A 123 -24.02 -1.63 16.24
N PRO A 124 -24.78 -2.36 15.40
CA PRO A 124 -25.13 -3.75 15.66
C PRO A 124 -23.89 -4.65 15.89
N PRO A 125 -24.01 -5.77 16.63
CA PRO A 125 -22.86 -6.59 17.04
C PRO A 125 -21.96 -7.06 15.89
N LEU A 126 -22.55 -7.58 14.79
CA LEU A 126 -21.78 -8.02 13.63
C LEU A 126 -21.08 -6.87 12.91
N ASP A 127 -21.74 -5.72 12.79
CA ASP A 127 -21.19 -4.51 12.16
C ASP A 127 -20.00 -3.96 12.97
N GLN A 128 -20.13 -3.91 14.29
CA GLN A 128 -19.03 -3.53 15.18
C GLN A 128 -17.88 -4.55 15.10
N HIS A 129 -18.17 -5.85 15.08
CA HIS A 129 -17.15 -6.90 15.05
C HIS A 129 -16.38 -6.96 13.74
N ILE A 130 -17.05 -6.86 12.60
CA ILE A 130 -16.37 -6.93 11.30
C ILE A 130 -15.42 -5.74 11.11
N HIS A 131 -15.77 -4.56 11.60
CA HIS A 131 -14.89 -3.41 11.59
C HIS A 131 -13.81 -3.47 12.67
N SER A 132 -14.05 -4.06 13.84
CA SER A 132 -12.99 -4.22 14.85
C SER A 132 -11.86 -5.12 14.33
N LEU A 133 -12.19 -6.13 13.52
CA LEU A 133 -11.19 -6.94 12.82
C LEU A 133 -10.37 -6.11 11.82
N LEU A 134 -10.96 -5.13 11.13
CA LEU A 134 -10.20 -4.19 10.27
C LEU A 134 -9.18 -3.40 11.10
N LEU A 135 -9.57 -2.94 12.29
CA LEU A 135 -8.67 -2.20 13.19
C LEU A 135 -7.44 -3.01 13.57
N VAL A 136 -7.57 -4.34 13.72
CA VAL A 136 -6.42 -5.21 13.99
C VAL A 136 -5.40 -5.13 12.85
N ALA A 137 -5.85 -5.19 11.59
CA ALA A 137 -4.96 -5.04 10.43
C ALA A 137 -4.33 -3.65 10.36
N VAL A 138 -5.12 -2.59 10.58
CA VAL A 138 -4.68 -1.18 10.49
C VAL A 138 -3.67 -0.85 11.60
N PHE A 139 -3.98 -1.14 12.87
CA PHE A 139 -3.05 -0.90 13.97
C PHE A 139 -1.83 -1.80 13.91
N GLY A 140 -1.99 -3.06 13.49
CA GLY A 140 -0.86 -3.94 13.21
C GLY A 140 0.06 -3.36 12.13
N GLY A 141 -0.51 -2.83 11.05
CA GLY A 141 0.21 -2.15 9.97
C GLY A 141 0.92 -0.90 10.46
N ALA A 142 0.24 -0.06 11.25
CA ALA A 142 0.82 1.13 11.86
C ALA A 142 2.03 0.77 12.75
N ALA A 143 1.89 -0.23 13.61
CA ALA A 143 2.94 -0.71 14.49
C ALA A 143 4.12 -1.33 13.73
N SER A 144 3.85 -2.19 12.74
CA SER A 144 4.88 -2.78 11.87
C SER A 144 5.68 -1.70 11.14
N THR A 145 4.98 -0.71 10.58
CA THR A 145 5.62 0.42 9.88
C THR A 145 6.44 1.29 10.83
N LEU A 146 5.96 1.50 12.07
CA LEU A 146 6.71 2.23 13.10
C LEU A 146 8.01 1.51 13.47
N LEU A 147 7.96 0.18 13.61
CA LEU A 147 9.14 -0.62 13.93
C LEU A 147 10.21 -0.51 12.84
N GLU A 148 9.82 -0.39 11.56
CA GLU A 148 10.77 -0.18 10.45
C GLU A 148 11.53 1.15 10.54
N VAL A 149 11.02 2.15 11.27
CA VAL A 149 11.75 3.40 11.54
C VAL A 149 13.02 3.12 12.33
N PHE A 150 12.93 2.21 13.31
CA PHE A 150 14.03 1.81 14.19
C PHE A 150 14.86 0.65 13.63
N MET A 151 14.20 -0.30 12.95
CA MET A 151 14.80 -1.53 12.41
C MET A 151 14.82 -1.50 10.87
N LYS A 152 15.70 -0.66 10.32
CA LYS A 152 15.81 -0.46 8.87
C LYS A 152 16.24 -1.74 8.16
N ASN A 153 15.71 -1.95 6.95
CA ASN A 153 16.01 -3.08 6.06
C ASN A 153 15.73 -4.46 6.67
N ASN A 154 14.81 -4.54 7.63
CA ASN A 154 14.36 -5.83 8.15
C ASN A 154 13.29 -6.39 7.21
N THR A 155 13.71 -7.32 6.34
CA THR A 155 12.82 -7.99 5.38
C THR A 155 11.59 -8.61 6.05
N LEU A 156 11.70 -9.12 7.27
CA LEU A 156 10.55 -9.72 7.96
C LEU A 156 9.49 -8.66 8.29
N LEU A 157 9.89 -7.46 8.72
CA LEU A 157 8.95 -6.36 8.99
C LEU A 157 8.29 -5.87 7.69
N GLU A 158 9.04 -5.83 6.59
CA GLU A 158 8.50 -5.48 5.27
C GLU A 158 7.46 -6.50 4.81
N LEU A 159 7.75 -7.80 4.93
CA LEU A 159 6.80 -8.88 4.60
C LEU A 159 5.57 -8.83 5.51
N LEU A 160 5.75 -8.57 6.81
CA LEU A 160 4.65 -8.40 7.76
C LEU A 160 3.75 -7.23 7.35
N ARG A 161 4.32 -6.04 7.14
CA ARG A 161 3.58 -4.85 6.68
C ARG A 161 2.84 -5.13 5.37
N SER A 162 3.49 -5.76 4.40
CA SER A 162 2.83 -6.12 3.12
C SER A 162 1.66 -7.09 3.33
N SER A 163 1.81 -8.10 4.19
CA SER A 163 0.72 -9.04 4.48
C SER A 163 -0.48 -8.37 5.17
N LEU A 164 -0.21 -7.44 6.09
CA LEU A 164 -1.23 -6.66 6.79
C LEU A 164 -1.93 -5.66 5.87
N ALA A 165 -1.22 -5.07 4.91
CA ALA A 165 -1.82 -4.19 3.90
C ALA A 165 -2.77 -4.96 2.96
N ILE A 166 -2.39 -6.18 2.53
CA ILE A 166 -3.28 -7.06 1.75
C ILE A 166 -4.49 -7.47 2.59
N LEU A 167 -4.29 -7.81 3.87
CA LEU A 167 -5.38 -8.15 4.77
C LEU A 167 -6.35 -6.96 4.92
N GLN A 168 -5.86 -5.76 5.24
CA GLN A 168 -6.67 -4.53 5.33
C GLN A 168 -7.49 -4.32 4.05
N GLY A 169 -6.84 -4.35 2.87
CA GLY A 169 -7.50 -4.12 1.59
C GLY A 169 -8.57 -5.15 1.27
N THR A 170 -8.26 -6.45 1.41
CA THR A 170 -9.25 -7.51 1.16
C THR A 170 -10.39 -7.50 2.18
N TRP A 171 -10.11 -7.07 3.41
CA TRP A 171 -11.11 -6.98 4.47
C TRP A 171 -12.09 -5.82 4.26
N PHE A 172 -11.66 -4.69 3.71
CA PHE A 172 -12.57 -3.63 3.26
C PHE A 172 -13.61 -4.16 2.26
N TYR A 173 -13.20 -5.01 1.30
CA TYR A 173 -14.15 -5.66 0.40
C TYR A 173 -15.09 -6.60 1.15
N GLN A 174 -14.57 -7.38 2.11
CA GLN A 174 -15.39 -8.27 2.93
C GLN A 174 -16.47 -7.52 3.72
N ILE A 175 -16.13 -6.37 4.33
CA ILE A 175 -17.08 -5.47 5.00
C ILE A 175 -18.19 -5.04 4.03
N GLY A 176 -17.80 -4.59 2.83
CA GLY A 176 -18.74 -4.20 1.78
C GLY A 176 -19.72 -5.32 1.41
N PHE A 177 -19.24 -6.55 1.25
CA PHE A 177 -20.09 -7.69 0.89
C PHE A 177 -21.05 -8.12 2.02
N VAL A 178 -20.64 -7.97 3.28
CA VAL A 178 -21.47 -8.35 4.43
C VAL A 178 -22.55 -7.30 4.71
N LEU A 179 -22.18 -6.02 4.73
CA LEU A 179 -23.11 -4.93 5.08
C LEU A 179 -23.95 -4.45 3.88
N TYR A 180 -23.42 -4.60 2.66
CA TYR A 180 -24.06 -4.14 1.43
C TYR A 180 -23.99 -5.23 0.34
N PRO A 181 -24.62 -6.40 0.55
CA PRO A 181 -24.57 -7.50 -0.41
C PRO A 181 -25.15 -7.08 -1.76
N LEU A 182 -24.42 -7.39 -2.84
CA LEU A 182 -24.84 -7.02 -4.20
C LEU A 182 -26.07 -7.80 -4.68
N ASN A 183 -26.25 -9.03 -4.18
CA ASN A 183 -27.37 -9.93 -4.43
C ASN A 183 -27.55 -10.85 -3.21
N GLY A 184 -28.78 -11.32 -2.97
CA GLY A 184 -29.08 -12.29 -1.90
C GLY A 184 -29.73 -11.67 -0.65
N ASN A 185 -29.89 -12.49 0.38
CA ASN A 185 -30.49 -12.07 1.65
C ASN A 185 -29.52 -11.23 2.47
N LEU A 186 -30.05 -10.28 3.25
CA LEU A 186 -29.28 -9.49 4.20
C LEU A 186 -28.76 -10.37 5.34
N TRP A 187 -27.58 -10.02 5.86
CA TRP A 187 -27.01 -10.68 7.02
C TRP A 187 -27.77 -10.33 8.30
N GLU A 188 -28.04 -11.33 9.13
CA GLU A 188 -28.56 -11.12 10.49
C GLU A 188 -27.44 -10.58 11.39
N LEU A 189 -27.53 -9.30 11.78
CA LEU A 189 -26.45 -8.59 12.47
C LEU A 189 -26.31 -8.95 13.96
N ASP A 190 -27.36 -9.50 14.57
CA ASP A 190 -27.37 -9.94 15.97
C ASP A 190 -27.05 -11.44 16.12
N ASN A 191 -26.86 -12.15 15.00
CA ASN A 191 -26.63 -13.59 15.00
C ASN A 191 -25.16 -13.92 15.35
N HIS A 192 -24.97 -14.59 16.49
CA HIS A 192 -23.65 -15.00 16.96
C HIS A 192 -22.91 -15.93 15.99
N GLY A 193 -23.62 -16.79 15.27
CA GLY A 193 -23.02 -17.68 14.27
C GLY A 193 -22.33 -16.91 13.14
N ASN A 194 -22.91 -15.77 12.73
CA ASN A 194 -22.31 -14.90 11.72
C ASN A 194 -21.01 -14.27 12.24
N ILE A 195 -20.95 -13.88 13.52
CA ILE A 195 -19.75 -13.36 14.17
C ILE A 195 -18.62 -14.41 14.17
N MET A 196 -18.93 -15.65 14.55
CA MET A 196 -17.96 -16.75 14.53
C MET A 196 -17.45 -17.03 13.11
N PHE A 197 -18.37 -17.10 12.13
CA PHE A 197 -18.02 -17.33 10.73
C PHE A 197 -17.12 -16.22 10.17
N ILE A 198 -17.46 -14.95 10.41
CA ILE A 198 -16.64 -13.82 9.94
C ILE A 198 -15.25 -13.84 10.58
N THR A 199 -15.13 -14.21 11.86
CA THR A 199 -13.83 -14.37 12.51
C THR A 199 -12.97 -15.43 11.83
N MET A 200 -13.57 -16.56 11.44
CA MET A 200 -12.88 -17.61 10.70
C MET A 200 -12.44 -17.12 9.30
N CYS A 201 -13.32 -16.41 8.58
CA CYS A 201 -13.00 -15.81 7.29
C CYS A 201 -11.81 -14.84 7.38
N TYR A 202 -11.70 -14.06 8.46
CA TYR A 202 -10.56 -13.18 8.70
C TYR A 202 -9.23 -13.94 8.72
N CYS A 203 -9.18 -15.06 9.44
CA CYS A 203 -8.01 -15.93 9.48
C CYS A 203 -7.65 -16.49 8.10
N TRP A 204 -8.65 -16.84 7.27
CA TRP A 204 -8.42 -17.31 5.91
C TRP A 204 -7.86 -16.21 5.00
N HIS A 205 -8.41 -14.99 5.08
CA HIS A 205 -7.85 -13.83 4.38
C HIS A 205 -6.38 -13.62 4.75
N TYR A 206 -6.04 -13.72 6.03
CA TYR A 206 -4.66 -13.53 6.47
C TYR A 206 -3.75 -14.66 6.01
N ALA A 207 -4.20 -15.92 6.06
CA ALA A 207 -3.44 -17.06 5.52
C ALA A 207 -3.15 -16.88 4.01
N VAL A 208 -4.14 -16.41 3.24
CA VAL A 208 -3.97 -16.10 1.81
C VAL A 208 -3.00 -14.93 1.61
N ALA A 209 -3.10 -13.87 2.42
CA ALA A 209 -2.19 -12.73 2.36
C ALA A 209 -0.72 -13.15 2.62
N LEU A 210 -0.49 -14.00 3.62
CA LEU A 210 0.84 -14.56 3.92
C LEU A 210 1.36 -15.41 2.76
N LEU A 211 0.50 -16.25 2.15
CA LEU A 211 0.86 -17.06 1.00
C LEU A 211 1.24 -16.19 -0.21
N ILE A 212 0.47 -15.14 -0.50
CA ILE A 212 0.76 -14.20 -1.59
C ILE A 212 2.14 -13.56 -1.37
N VAL A 213 2.39 -13.04 -0.17
CA VAL A 213 3.66 -12.39 0.17
C VAL A 213 4.83 -13.38 0.10
N GLY A 214 4.66 -14.59 0.64
CA GLY A 214 5.68 -15.64 0.60
C GLY A 214 6.04 -16.10 -0.81
N ILE A 215 5.04 -16.25 -1.70
CA ILE A 215 5.27 -16.57 -3.11
C ILE A 215 6.02 -15.43 -3.80
N ASN A 216 5.59 -14.18 -3.62
CA ASN A 216 6.27 -13.02 -4.23
C ASN A 216 7.73 -12.92 -3.76
N PHE A 217 7.98 -13.10 -2.47
CA PHE A 217 9.33 -13.13 -1.92
C PHE A 217 10.19 -14.24 -2.55
N SER A 218 9.64 -15.46 -2.65
CA SER A 218 10.33 -16.61 -3.25
C SER A 218 10.66 -16.38 -4.72
N LEU A 219 9.73 -15.78 -5.49
CA LEU A 219 9.92 -15.44 -6.90
C LEU A 219 11.01 -14.38 -7.10
N VAL A 220 11.01 -13.32 -6.29
CA VAL A 220 12.05 -12.28 -6.34
C VAL A 220 13.41 -12.86 -5.98
N TRP A 221 13.49 -13.68 -4.93
CA TRP A 221 14.72 -14.35 -4.53
C TRP A 221 15.25 -15.28 -5.63
N TRP A 222 14.37 -16.08 -6.23
CA TRP A 222 14.72 -17.00 -7.31
C TRP A 222 15.21 -16.27 -8.58
N CYS A 223 14.49 -15.22 -9.00
CA CYS A 223 14.88 -14.43 -10.18
C CYS A 223 16.15 -13.62 -9.94
N GLY A 224 16.30 -13.00 -8.77
CA GLY A 224 17.51 -12.26 -8.39
C GLY A 224 18.75 -13.15 -8.30
N GLY A 225 18.61 -14.36 -7.75
CA GLY A 225 19.68 -15.36 -7.71
C GLY A 225 20.10 -15.85 -9.11
N ARG A 226 19.15 -16.03 -10.03
CA ARG A 226 19.44 -16.39 -11.44
C ARG A 226 20.17 -15.28 -12.18
N GLN A 227 19.74 -14.03 -12.01
CA GLN A 227 20.35 -12.88 -12.68
C GLN A 227 21.76 -12.59 -12.16
N GLY A 228 21.99 -12.74 -10.85
CA GLY A 228 23.34 -12.67 -10.25
C GLY A 228 24.27 -13.77 -10.78
N SER A 229 23.78 -15.00 -10.87
CA SER A 229 24.53 -16.13 -11.42
C SER A 229 24.88 -15.94 -12.90
N GLU A 230 23.96 -15.39 -13.71
CA GLU A 230 24.19 -15.13 -15.13
C GLU A 230 25.22 -14.00 -15.36
N ILE A 231 25.17 -12.94 -14.55
CA ILE A 231 26.17 -11.85 -14.55
C ILE A 231 27.55 -12.39 -14.16
N GLU A 232 27.64 -13.23 -13.13
CA GLU A 232 28.91 -13.83 -12.68
C GLU A 232 29.51 -14.76 -13.75
N ILE A 233 28.69 -15.58 -14.41
CA ILE A 233 29.10 -16.44 -15.53
C ILE A 233 29.56 -15.59 -16.73
N GLY A 234 28.85 -14.49 -17.03
CA GLY A 234 29.22 -13.54 -18.07
C GLY A 234 30.58 -12.88 -17.81
N LEU A 235 30.80 -12.37 -16.59
CA LEU A 235 32.04 -11.73 -16.17
C LEU A 235 33.24 -12.70 -16.16
N ARG A 236 33.00 -13.98 -15.84
CA ARG A 236 34.03 -15.02 -15.90
C ARG A 236 34.42 -15.35 -17.35
N LYS A 237 33.46 -15.33 -18.27
CA LYS A 237 33.72 -15.54 -19.71
C LYS A 237 34.53 -14.40 -20.34
N THR A 238 34.22 -13.15 -20.01
CA THR A 238 34.96 -11.99 -20.54
C THR A 238 36.41 -11.99 -20.07
N ASN A 239 36.65 -12.25 -18.78
CA ASN A 239 38.02 -12.36 -18.23
C ASN A 239 38.85 -13.47 -18.90
N HIS A 240 38.22 -14.61 -19.24
CA HIS A 240 38.92 -15.71 -19.88
C HIS A 240 39.26 -15.41 -21.36
N HIS A 241 38.40 -14.66 -22.05
CA HIS A 241 38.65 -14.20 -23.41
C HIS A 241 39.81 -13.18 -23.46
N ASP A 242 39.78 -12.18 -22.57
CA ASP A 242 40.83 -11.15 -22.50
C ASP A 242 42.20 -11.74 -22.14
N SER A 243 42.24 -12.72 -21.22
CA SER A 243 43.47 -13.44 -20.90
C SER A 243 44.02 -14.22 -22.09
N SER A 244 43.15 -14.82 -22.91
CA SER A 244 43.57 -15.55 -24.11
C SER A 244 44.08 -14.63 -25.22
N SER A 245 43.43 -13.48 -25.43
CA SER A 245 43.88 -12.46 -26.38
C SER A 245 45.19 -11.82 -25.96
N GLN A 246 45.39 -11.53 -24.66
CA GLN A 246 46.68 -11.03 -24.17
C GLN A 246 47.81 -12.04 -24.39
N LYS A 247 47.57 -13.34 -24.16
CA LYS A 247 48.58 -14.37 -24.40
C LYS A 247 48.92 -14.50 -25.88
N ALA A 248 47.93 -14.41 -26.77
CA ALA A 248 48.15 -14.46 -28.21
C ALA A 248 49.00 -13.28 -28.71
N LEU A 249 48.73 -12.06 -28.21
CA LEU A 249 49.50 -10.86 -28.57
C LEU A 249 50.94 -10.90 -28.05
N LEU A 250 51.16 -11.49 -26.87
CA LEU A 250 52.51 -11.67 -26.33
C LEU A 250 53.30 -12.70 -27.14
N GLN A 251 52.65 -13.78 -27.57
CA GLN A 251 53.27 -14.80 -28.43
C GLN A 251 53.66 -14.24 -29.81
N GLU A 252 52.81 -13.39 -30.40
CA GLU A 252 53.11 -12.74 -31.68
C GLU A 252 54.27 -11.73 -31.55
N SER A 253 54.44 -11.08 -30.40
CA SER A 253 55.57 -10.16 -30.16
C SER A 253 56.91 -10.84 -29.87
N GLU A 254 56.90 -12.12 -29.50
CA GLU A 254 58.13 -12.91 -29.28
C GLU A 254 58.63 -13.58 -30.58
N GLU A 255 57.80 -13.59 -31.64
CA GLU A 255 58.12 -14.18 -32.94
C GLU A 255 58.63 -13.18 -34.01
N GLU A 256 58.66 -11.87 -33.70
CA GLU A 256 59.32 -10.81 -34.50
C GLU A 256 60.73 -10.45 -33.99
#